data_AF-A0A961JFJ5-F1
#
_entry.id   AF-A0A961JFJ5-F1
#
_cell.length_a   1.000
_cell.length_b   1.000
_cell.length_c   1.000
_cell.angle_alpha   90.00
_cell.angle_beta   90.00
_cell.angle_gamma   90.00
#
_symmetry.space_group_name_H-M   'P 1'
#
loop_
_entity.id
_entity.type
_entity.pdbx_description
1 polymer ?
#
loop_
_entity_poly.entity_id
_entity_poly.type
_entity_poly.pdbx_seq_one_letter_code
_entity_poly.pdbx_strand_id
1 'polypeptide(L)'
;MTGADRGQGKLPLGVGSIIGDSFSILFRKFLTVMGLSAGPMVLSFLASGLLIGWDMTLQGEPTEFTDISGAFWTKYALVVVVQMAIYGITTALLVQLAYDAKLGSRRTFGQYLSPALSAALPIVVLMIATMLLVSLGSLALIVPGLWLYAVFSVTTPAIVIERAGFRGMGRSATLTKDYRWPILGTLFLVLLLTFVLTFVMQFIVGMVIGAVGTAGAGIVIGIVIMALLQSIALGLSSIAAALIFARLKEIKEGVSVDQLAAVFD
;
A
#
# COMPACT_ATOMS: atom_id res chain seq x y z
N MET A 1 49.56 3.34 -5.65
CA MET A 1 49.42 4.81 -5.52
C MET A 1 48.27 5.24 -6.40
N THR A 2 47.28 5.89 -5.79
CA THR A 2 46.26 6.80 -6.39
C THR A 2 45.45 6.24 -7.57
N GLY A 3 44.19 5.85 -7.38
CA GLY A 3 43.12 6.74 -6.92
C GLY A 3 42.21 7.04 -8.10
N ALA A 4 41.41 6.05 -8.50
CA ALA A 4 40.37 6.20 -9.51
C ALA A 4 39.02 5.73 -8.94
N ASP A 5 38.75 6.07 -7.68
CA ASP A 5 37.38 6.13 -7.16
C ASP A 5 36.80 7.49 -7.59
N ARG A 6 36.57 7.63 -8.90
CA ARG A 6 35.80 8.76 -9.43
C ARG A 6 34.35 8.49 -9.05
N GLY A 7 33.88 9.24 -8.05
CA GLY A 7 32.51 9.18 -7.56
C GLY A 7 31.49 9.14 -8.69
N GLN A 8 31.00 7.93 -8.98
CA GLN A 8 29.73 7.78 -9.66
C GLN A 8 28.70 8.39 -8.72
N GLY A 9 28.28 9.62 -9.03
CA GLY A 9 27.20 10.28 -8.30
C GLY A 9 26.03 9.31 -8.22
N LYS A 10 25.61 8.96 -7.00
CA LYS A 10 24.49 8.04 -6.77
C LYS A 10 23.33 8.47 -7.66
N LEU A 11 22.92 7.61 -8.58
CA LEU A 11 21.79 7.88 -9.48
C LEU A 11 20.58 8.29 -8.62
N PRO A 12 20.00 9.49 -8.82
CA PRO A 12 18.92 9.93 -7.98
C PRO A 12 17.71 9.01 -8.14
N LEU A 13 16.98 8.81 -7.03
CA LEU A 13 15.76 8.01 -7.02
C LEU A 13 14.70 8.58 -7.98
N GLY A 14 14.68 9.89 -8.20
CA GLY A 14 13.69 10.54 -9.06
C GLY A 14 12.33 10.66 -8.38
N VAL A 15 12.27 11.32 -7.22
CA VAL A 15 11.03 11.47 -6.42
C VAL A 15 9.90 12.05 -7.28
N GLY A 16 10.17 13.14 -8.02
CA GLY A 16 9.16 13.79 -8.87
C GLY A 16 8.65 12.90 -9.99
N SER A 17 9.53 12.14 -10.66
CA SER A 17 9.12 11.21 -11.72
C SER A 17 8.31 10.05 -11.16
N ILE A 18 8.70 9.47 -10.02
CA ILE A 18 7.94 8.39 -9.36
C ILE A 18 6.51 8.86 -9.04
N ILE A 19 6.36 10.08 -8.51
CA ILE A 19 5.04 10.63 -8.16
C ILE A 19 4.22 10.90 -9.41
N GLY A 20 4.80 11.56 -10.41
CA GLY A 20 4.14 11.84 -11.69
C GLY A 20 3.69 10.56 -12.41
N ASP A 21 4.56 9.56 -12.47
CA ASP A 21 4.26 8.25 -13.05
C ASP A 21 3.19 7.50 -12.25
N SER A 22 3.21 7.62 -10.92
CA SER A 22 2.18 7.00 -10.07
C SER A 22 0.79 7.54 -10.38
N PHE A 23 0.64 8.86 -10.52
CA PHE A 23 -0.62 9.48 -10.94
C PHE A 23 -0.99 9.11 -12.37
N SER A 24 -0.03 9.12 -13.29
CA SER A 24 -0.24 8.74 -14.69
C SER A 24 -0.80 7.32 -14.81
N ILE A 25 -0.22 6.36 -14.07
CA ILE A 25 -0.71 4.97 -14.02
C ILE A 25 -2.09 4.92 -13.36
N LEU A 26 -2.27 5.60 -12.22
CA LEU A 26 -3.55 5.62 -11.50
C LEU A 26 -4.70 6.11 -12.40
N PHE A 27 -4.52 7.22 -13.11
CA PHE A 27 -5.57 7.76 -14.00
C PHE A 27 -5.73 6.94 -15.28
N ARG A 28 -4.64 6.47 -15.90
CA ARG A 28 -4.70 5.65 -17.12
C ARG A 28 -5.35 4.28 -16.87
N LYS A 29 -5.17 3.71 -15.68
CA LYS A 29 -5.71 2.41 -15.27
C LYS A 29 -6.77 2.54 -14.18
N PHE A 30 -7.43 3.69 -14.08
CA PHE A 30 -8.36 4.00 -12.99
C PHE A 30 -9.41 2.92 -12.78
N LEU A 31 -10.10 2.51 -13.84
CA LEU A 31 -11.13 1.46 -13.75
C LEU A 31 -10.56 0.10 -13.33
N THR A 32 -9.33 -0.23 -13.71
CA THR A 32 -8.67 -1.48 -13.29
C THR A 32 -8.24 -1.41 -11.83
N VAL A 33 -7.69 -0.28 -11.39
CA VAL A 33 -7.36 -0.04 -9.98
C VAL A 33 -8.63 -0.18 -9.12
N MET A 34 -9.68 0.54 -9.49
CA MET A 34 -10.96 0.51 -8.78
C MET A 34 -11.59 -0.88 -8.80
N GLY A 35 -11.56 -1.59 -9.93
CA GLY A 35 -12.08 -2.95 -10.02
C GLY A 35 -11.31 -3.96 -9.15
N LEU A 36 -9.99 -3.81 -9.03
CA LEU A 36 -9.16 -4.70 -8.21
C LEU A 36 -9.25 -4.41 -6.72
N SER A 37 -9.51 -3.18 -6.31
CA SER A 37 -9.52 -2.80 -4.90
C SER A 37 -10.90 -2.58 -4.29
N ALA A 38 -11.91 -2.17 -5.05
CA ALA A 38 -13.23 -1.84 -4.50
C ALA A 38 -13.89 -3.05 -3.84
N GLY A 39 -13.85 -4.22 -4.47
CA GLY A 39 -14.40 -5.47 -3.90
C GLY A 39 -13.78 -5.82 -2.55
N PRO A 40 -12.44 -5.96 -2.46
CA PRO A 40 -11.74 -6.13 -1.19
C PRO A 40 -12.05 -5.03 -0.16
N MET A 41 -12.07 -3.76 -0.57
CA MET A 41 -12.37 -2.65 0.35
C MET A 41 -13.80 -2.72 0.90
N VAL A 42 -14.79 -3.06 0.06
CA VAL A 42 -16.18 -3.30 0.51
C VAL A 42 -16.21 -4.44 1.53
N LEU A 43 -15.51 -5.54 1.27
CA LEU A 43 -15.41 -6.66 2.22
C LEU A 43 -14.77 -6.21 3.54
N SER A 44 -13.76 -5.34 3.49
CA SER A 44 -13.10 -4.76 4.67
C SER A 44 -14.09 -3.98 5.53
N PHE A 45 -14.86 -3.08 4.92
CA PHE A 45 -15.86 -2.27 5.61
C PHE A 45 -17.05 -3.10 6.11
N LEU A 46 -17.48 -4.12 5.36
CA LEU A 46 -18.50 -5.06 5.80
C LEU A 46 -18.05 -5.84 7.05
N ALA A 47 -16.83 -6.37 7.03
CA ALA A 47 -16.26 -7.08 8.18
C ALA A 47 -16.15 -6.17 9.40
N SER A 48 -15.70 -4.92 9.21
CA SER A 48 -15.65 -3.91 10.26
C SER A 48 -17.03 -3.64 10.85
N GLY A 49 -18.02 -3.27 10.03
CA GLY A 49 -19.34 -2.91 10.53
C GLY A 49 -20.10 -4.05 11.22
N LEU A 50 -19.93 -5.29 10.76
CA LEU A 50 -20.52 -6.47 11.39
C LEU A 50 -19.90 -6.81 12.76
N LEU A 51 -18.60 -6.52 12.95
CA LEU A 51 -17.87 -6.91 14.16
C LEU A 51 -17.89 -5.81 15.23
N ILE A 52 -17.66 -4.56 14.83
CA ILE A 52 -17.52 -3.41 15.74
C ILE A 52 -18.63 -2.35 15.60
N GLY A 53 -19.57 -2.53 14.66
CA GLY A 53 -20.72 -1.65 14.47
C GLY A 53 -20.55 -0.64 13.34
N TRP A 54 -21.68 -0.23 12.75
CA TRP A 54 -21.72 0.69 11.60
C TRP A 54 -21.39 2.12 11.97
N ASP A 55 -21.80 2.58 13.16
CA ASP A 55 -21.52 3.94 13.61
C ASP A 55 -20.02 4.15 13.81
N MET A 56 -19.33 3.21 14.48
CA MET A 56 -17.87 3.23 14.61
C MET A 56 -17.16 3.15 13.25
N THR A 57 -17.66 2.32 12.33
CA THR A 57 -17.03 2.10 11.03
C THR A 57 -17.21 3.27 10.06
N LEU A 58 -18.36 3.92 10.07
CA LEU A 58 -18.72 4.95 9.08
C LEU A 58 -18.55 6.38 9.60
N GLN A 59 -18.83 6.62 10.88
CA GLN A 59 -18.77 7.95 11.48
C GLN A 59 -17.47 8.18 12.26
N GLY A 60 -16.72 7.12 12.56
CA GLY A 60 -15.49 7.22 13.34
C GLY A 60 -15.73 7.79 14.73
N GLU A 61 -16.92 7.57 15.31
CA GLU A 61 -17.21 8.02 16.67
C GLU A 61 -16.11 7.50 17.60
N PRO A 62 -15.45 8.39 18.38
CA PRO A 62 -14.43 7.95 19.30
C PRO A 62 -15.12 7.02 20.29
N THR A 63 -14.80 5.73 20.23
CA THR A 63 -15.11 4.82 21.32
C THR A 63 -14.51 5.44 22.57
N GLU A 64 -15.36 5.81 23.52
CA GLU A 64 -14.88 6.31 24.79
C GLU A 64 -13.92 5.27 25.35
N PHE A 65 -12.72 5.70 25.77
CA PHE A 65 -11.71 4.82 26.36
C PHE A 65 -12.21 4.09 27.63
N THR A 66 -13.42 4.42 28.08
CA THR A 66 -14.17 3.85 29.20
C THR A 66 -14.86 2.53 28.85
N ASP A 67 -15.01 2.18 27.56
CA ASP A 67 -15.61 0.91 27.13
C ASP A 67 -14.56 -0.22 27.10
N ILE A 68 -13.95 -0.48 28.26
CA ILE A 68 -12.82 -1.40 28.46
C ILE A 68 -13.27 -2.87 28.49
N SER A 69 -14.36 -3.21 27.81
CA SER A 69 -14.81 -4.61 27.80
C SER A 69 -13.80 -5.46 27.02
N GLY A 70 -13.36 -6.58 27.61
CA GLY A 70 -12.46 -7.52 26.92
C GLY A 70 -13.04 -8.04 25.60
N ALA A 71 -14.37 -8.09 25.49
CA ALA A 71 -15.08 -8.46 24.27
C ALA A 71 -14.90 -7.45 23.14
N PHE A 72 -14.89 -6.14 23.43
CA PHE A 72 -14.64 -5.09 22.44
C PHE A 72 -13.23 -5.20 21.87
N TRP A 73 -12.21 -5.25 22.74
CA TRP A 73 -10.81 -5.38 22.30
C TRP A 73 -10.55 -6.65 21.50
N THR A 74 -11.22 -7.76 21.83
CA THR A 74 -11.14 -9.00 21.06
C THR A 74 -11.71 -8.83 19.65
N LYS A 75 -12.90 -8.20 19.52
CA LYS A 75 -13.52 -7.90 18.22
C LYS A 75 -12.66 -6.92 17.41
N TYR A 76 -12.13 -5.88 18.04
CA TYR A 76 -11.27 -4.89 17.40
C TYR A 76 -9.99 -5.53 16.86
N ALA A 77 -9.31 -6.35 17.67
CA ALA A 77 -8.12 -7.08 17.24
C ALA A 77 -8.42 -8.00 16.04
N LEU A 78 -9.56 -8.70 16.05
CA LEU A 78 -10.00 -9.53 14.94
C LEU A 78 -10.23 -8.71 13.66
N VAL A 79 -10.92 -7.56 13.77
CA VAL A 79 -11.12 -6.63 12.65
C VAL A 79 -9.78 -6.18 12.08
N VAL A 80 -8.83 -5.76 12.92
CA VAL A 80 -7.50 -5.33 12.48
C VAL A 80 -6.81 -6.44 11.68
N VAL A 81 -6.82 -7.69 12.16
CA VAL A 81 -6.20 -8.81 11.44
C VAL A 81 -6.89 -9.08 10.09
N VAL A 82 -8.23 -9.06 10.04
CA VAL A 82 -8.99 -9.25 8.80
C VAL A 82 -8.69 -8.14 7.80
N GLN A 83 -8.71 -6.89 8.26
CA GLN A 83 -8.37 -5.76 7.41
C GLN A 83 -6.94 -5.87 6.88
N MET A 84 -5.95 -6.18 7.73
CA MET A 84 -4.57 -6.37 7.28
C MET A 84 -4.44 -7.43 6.19
N ALA A 85 -5.19 -8.53 6.29
CA ALA A 85 -5.23 -9.54 5.24
C ALA A 85 -5.78 -9.00 3.92
N ILE A 86 -6.91 -8.31 3.99
CA ILE A 86 -7.57 -7.71 2.82
C ILE A 86 -6.69 -6.63 2.17
N TYR A 87 -6.14 -5.71 2.97
CA TYR A 87 -5.23 -4.66 2.50
C TYR A 87 -3.94 -5.24 1.90
N GLY A 88 -3.36 -6.26 2.53
CA GLY A 88 -2.16 -6.93 2.03
C GLY A 88 -2.37 -7.56 0.66
N ILE A 89 -3.44 -8.32 0.49
CA ILE A 89 -3.81 -8.95 -0.80
C ILE A 89 -4.08 -7.86 -1.85
N THR A 90 -4.83 -6.81 -1.49
CA THR A 90 -5.15 -5.73 -2.42
C THR A 90 -3.91 -4.96 -2.86
N THR A 91 -2.99 -4.69 -1.92
CA THR A 91 -1.67 -4.09 -2.22
C THR A 91 -0.89 -4.98 -3.18
N ALA A 92 -0.92 -6.30 -3.00
CA ALA A 92 -0.26 -7.26 -3.88
C ALA A 92 -0.78 -7.17 -5.33
N LEU A 93 -2.11 -7.12 -5.49
CA LEU A 93 -2.77 -6.98 -6.79
C LEU A 93 -2.37 -5.67 -7.48
N LEU A 94 -2.45 -4.57 -6.75
CA LEU A 94 -2.14 -3.23 -7.27
C LEU A 94 -0.66 -3.06 -7.60
N VAL A 95 0.23 -3.67 -6.82
CA VAL A 95 1.67 -3.70 -7.11
C VAL A 95 1.97 -4.46 -8.40
N GLN A 96 1.32 -5.63 -8.63
CA GLN A 96 1.47 -6.34 -9.90
C GLN A 96 0.96 -5.53 -11.08
N LEU A 97 -0.22 -4.91 -10.94
CA LEU A 97 -0.79 -4.04 -11.97
C LEU A 97 0.17 -2.89 -12.31
N ALA A 98 0.70 -2.21 -11.29
CA ALA A 98 1.61 -1.09 -11.47
C ALA A 98 2.92 -1.52 -12.15
N TYR A 99 3.46 -2.67 -11.75
CA TYR A 99 4.67 -3.22 -12.32
C TYR A 99 4.46 -3.63 -13.80
N ASP A 100 3.35 -4.29 -14.11
CA ASP A 100 2.98 -4.63 -15.49
C ASP A 100 2.73 -3.39 -16.35
N ALA A 101 2.07 -2.36 -15.80
CA ALA A 101 1.85 -1.09 -16.49
C ALA A 101 3.18 -0.39 -16.82
N LYS A 102 4.19 -0.48 -15.93
CA LYS A 102 5.54 0.04 -16.18
C LYS A 102 6.28 -0.76 -17.25
N LEU A 103 6.11 -2.07 -17.29
CA LEU A 103 6.76 -2.96 -18.26
C LEU A 103 6.03 -3.06 -19.62
N GLY A 104 4.88 -2.39 -19.78
CA GLY A 104 4.07 -2.49 -21.00
C GLY A 104 3.38 -3.85 -21.21
N SER A 105 3.32 -4.68 -20.17
CA SER A 105 2.73 -6.02 -20.23
C SER A 105 1.19 -5.95 -20.26
N ARG A 106 0.56 -6.77 -21.10
CA ARG A 106 -0.91 -6.85 -21.27
C ARG A 106 -1.49 -8.08 -20.56
N ARG A 107 -1.44 -8.14 -19.22
CA ARG A 107 -2.13 -9.21 -18.48
C ARG A 107 -3.62 -8.89 -18.29
N THR A 108 -4.45 -9.94 -18.27
CA THR A 108 -5.90 -9.86 -18.02
C THR A 108 -6.20 -9.96 -16.51
N PHE A 109 -7.36 -9.45 -16.08
CA PHE A 109 -7.78 -9.38 -14.66
C PHE A 109 -7.55 -10.69 -13.87
N GLY A 110 -7.88 -11.85 -14.44
CA GLY A 110 -7.76 -13.15 -13.76
C GLY A 110 -6.32 -13.61 -13.51
N GLN A 111 -5.35 -13.09 -14.28
CA GLN A 111 -3.94 -13.47 -14.16
C GLN A 111 -3.25 -12.80 -12.95
N TYR A 112 -3.85 -11.77 -12.37
CA TYR A 112 -3.35 -11.09 -11.17
C TYR A 112 -3.69 -11.83 -9.87
N LEU A 113 -4.78 -12.61 -9.88
CA LEU A 113 -5.34 -13.17 -8.66
C LEU A 113 -4.54 -14.36 -8.11
N SER A 114 -4.10 -15.28 -8.98
CA SER A 114 -3.35 -16.47 -8.56
C SER A 114 -2.03 -16.13 -7.85
N PRO A 115 -1.17 -15.23 -8.39
CA PRO A 115 0.05 -14.84 -7.70
C PRO A 115 -0.22 -14.11 -6.38
N ALA A 116 -1.25 -13.24 -6.33
CA ALA A 116 -1.60 -12.51 -5.12
C ALA A 116 -2.08 -13.44 -3.99
N LEU A 117 -2.90 -14.44 -4.30
CA LEU A 117 -3.36 -15.44 -3.33
C LEU A 117 -2.22 -16.33 -2.83
N SER A 118 -1.30 -16.75 -3.72
CA SER A 118 -0.13 -17.54 -3.31
C SER A 118 0.82 -16.77 -2.38
N ALA A 119 0.84 -15.44 -2.51
CA ALA A 119 1.64 -14.55 -1.68
C ALA A 119 0.91 -14.06 -0.42
N ALA A 120 -0.38 -14.38 -0.24
CA ALA A 120 -1.21 -13.83 0.84
C ALA A 120 -0.61 -14.12 2.21
N LEU A 121 -0.25 -15.38 2.51
CA LEU A 121 0.30 -15.77 3.80
C LEU A 121 1.62 -15.02 4.12
N PRO A 122 2.65 -15.05 3.25
CA PRO A 122 3.85 -14.25 3.47
C PRO A 122 3.57 -12.75 3.63
N ILE A 123 2.64 -12.17 2.86
CA ILE A 123 2.32 -10.74 2.96
C ILE A 123 1.71 -10.41 4.31
N VAL A 124 0.73 -11.19 4.77
CA VAL A 124 0.06 -10.94 6.06
C VAL A 124 1.04 -11.05 7.21
N VAL A 125 1.84 -12.12 7.25
CA VAL A 125 2.83 -12.33 8.31
C VAL A 125 3.88 -11.22 8.31
N LEU A 126 4.41 -10.86 7.14
CA LEU A 126 5.45 -9.82 7.06
C LEU A 126 4.88 -8.41 7.25
N MET A 127 3.61 -8.15 6.92
CA MET A 127 2.94 -6.89 7.27
C MET A 127 2.75 -6.74 8.77
N ILE A 128 2.35 -7.81 9.47
CA ILE A 128 2.25 -7.80 10.94
C ILE A 128 3.63 -7.56 11.55
N ALA A 129 4.66 -8.28 11.08
CA ALA A 129 6.02 -8.08 11.56
C ALA A 129 6.51 -6.63 11.31
N THR A 130 6.26 -6.09 10.12
CA THR A 130 6.63 -4.72 9.77
C THR A 130 5.89 -3.70 10.64
N MET A 131 4.59 -3.89 10.85
CA MET A 131 3.78 -3.03 11.70
C MET A 131 4.29 -3.01 13.14
N LEU A 132 4.59 -4.17 13.73
CA LEU A 132 5.15 -4.27 15.07
C LEU A 132 6.52 -3.59 15.17
N LEU A 133 7.42 -3.84 14.20
CA LEU A 133 8.74 -3.23 14.18
C LEU A 133 8.69 -1.71 14.04
N VAL A 134 7.85 -1.20 13.13
CA VAL A 134 7.68 0.24 12.92
C VAL A 134 7.01 0.90 14.12
N SER A 135 6.03 0.24 14.73
CA SER A 135 5.35 0.75 15.93
C SER A 135 6.29 0.81 17.13
N LEU A 136 7.04 -0.27 17.40
CA LEU A 136 8.07 -0.30 18.44
C LEU A 136 9.18 0.72 18.19
N GLY A 137 9.62 0.83 16.94
CA GLY A 137 10.60 1.83 16.52
C GLY A 137 10.10 3.25 16.81
N SER A 138 8.85 3.55 16.45
CA SER A 138 8.23 4.86 16.63
C SER A 138 7.97 5.19 18.10
N LEU A 139 7.61 4.20 18.92
CA LEU A 139 7.43 4.35 20.38
C LEU A 139 8.76 4.64 21.08
N ALA A 140 9.86 4.02 20.63
CA ALA A 140 11.18 4.33 21.15
C ALA A 140 11.60 5.75 20.73
N LEU A 141 11.54 6.06 19.43
CA LEU A 141 11.84 7.38 18.85
C LEU A 141 11.23 7.48 17.43
N ILE A 142 10.71 8.65 17.04
CA ILE A 142 10.09 8.86 15.71
C ILE A 142 11.07 8.54 14.56
N VAL A 143 12.34 8.92 14.70
CA VAL A 143 13.34 8.77 13.62
C VAL A 143 13.64 7.29 13.27
N PRO A 144 13.92 6.39 14.23
CA PRO A 144 14.00 4.94 13.98
C PRO A 144 12.75 4.34 13.32
N GLY A 145 11.55 4.76 13.74
CA GLY A 145 10.28 4.30 13.15
C GLY A 145 10.20 4.63 11.65
N LEU A 146 10.48 5.88 11.29
CA LEU A 146 10.53 6.32 9.89
C LEU A 146 11.61 5.56 9.11
N TRP A 147 12.78 5.36 9.68
CA TRP A 147 13.85 4.64 9.01
C TRP A 147 13.46 3.17 8.72
N LEU A 148 12.83 2.48 9.66
CA LEU A 148 12.32 1.11 9.46
C LEU A 148 11.21 1.07 8.40
N TYR A 149 10.34 2.08 8.38
CA TYR A 149 9.33 2.21 7.33
C TYR A 149 9.96 2.30 5.94
N ALA A 150 11.05 3.08 5.80
CA ALA A 150 11.82 3.14 4.56
C ALA A 150 12.41 1.78 4.16
N VAL A 151 12.99 1.05 5.13
CA VAL A 151 13.63 -0.26 4.93
C VAL A 151 12.66 -1.29 4.37
N PHE A 152 11.44 -1.32 4.88
CA PHE A 152 10.44 -2.32 4.54
C PHE A 152 9.39 -1.85 3.51
N SER A 153 9.52 -0.62 3.01
CA SER A 153 8.59 -0.01 2.04
C SER A 153 8.36 -0.81 0.76
N VAL A 154 9.36 -1.58 0.31
CA VAL A 154 9.30 -2.40 -0.92
C VAL A 154 9.24 -3.89 -0.62
N THR A 155 8.79 -4.28 0.58
CA THR A 155 8.60 -5.69 0.97
C THR A 155 7.52 -6.35 0.12
N THR A 156 6.35 -5.72 -0.03
CA THR A 156 5.26 -6.26 -0.86
C THR A 156 5.68 -6.50 -2.32
N PRO A 157 6.28 -5.54 -3.04
CA PRO A 157 6.77 -5.81 -4.38
C PRO A 157 7.87 -6.86 -4.44
N ALA A 158 8.77 -6.96 -3.44
CA ALA A 158 9.73 -8.05 -3.39
C ALA A 158 9.06 -9.44 -3.24
N ILE A 159 8.02 -9.56 -2.40
CA ILE A 159 7.30 -10.83 -2.23
C ILE A 159 6.57 -11.21 -3.51
N VAL A 160 5.91 -10.24 -4.15
CA VAL A 160 4.95 -10.53 -5.21
C VAL A 160 5.61 -10.61 -6.59
N ILE A 161 6.53 -9.71 -6.88
CA ILE A 161 7.20 -9.65 -8.19
C ILE A 161 8.34 -10.65 -8.27
N GLU A 162 9.14 -10.79 -7.21
CA GLU A 162 10.28 -11.73 -7.17
C GLU A 162 9.95 -13.06 -6.50
N ARG A 163 8.70 -13.26 -6.05
CA ARG A 163 8.29 -14.48 -5.32
C ARG A 163 9.17 -14.77 -4.11
N ALA A 164 9.68 -13.73 -3.45
CA ALA A 164 10.65 -13.85 -2.37
C ALA A 164 10.10 -14.53 -1.08
N GLY A 165 8.78 -14.69 -0.97
CA GLY A 165 8.13 -15.27 0.22
C GLY A 165 8.58 -14.58 1.51
N PHE A 166 8.90 -15.35 2.55
CA PHE A 166 9.39 -14.81 3.83
C PHE A 166 10.74 -14.07 3.75
N ARG A 167 11.49 -14.23 2.65
CA ARG A 167 12.75 -13.50 2.42
C ARG A 167 12.50 -12.06 1.93
N GLY A 168 11.24 -11.68 1.70
CA GLY A 168 10.86 -10.37 1.18
C GLY A 168 11.38 -9.18 2.01
N MET A 169 11.35 -9.27 3.34
CA MET A 169 11.87 -8.20 4.21
C MET A 169 13.39 -8.01 4.07
N GLY A 170 14.15 -9.10 4.01
CA GLY A 170 15.61 -9.04 3.79
C GLY A 170 15.96 -8.51 2.40
N ARG A 171 15.16 -8.88 1.39
CA ARG A 171 15.28 -8.35 0.03
C ARG A 171 14.99 -6.85 -0.02
N SER A 172 13.92 -6.40 0.62
CA SER A 172 13.57 -4.97 0.76
C SER A 172 14.70 -4.20 1.44
N ALA A 173 15.26 -4.73 2.54
CA ALA A 173 16.35 -4.07 3.26
C ALA A 173 17.62 -3.90 2.40
N THR A 174 17.92 -4.89 1.55
CA THR A 174 19.05 -4.85 0.60
C THR A 174 18.81 -3.82 -0.51
N LEU A 175 17.62 -3.84 -1.12
CA LEU A 175 17.26 -2.91 -2.21
C LEU A 175 17.19 -1.46 -1.74
N THR A 176 16.71 -1.19 -0.53
CA THR A 176 16.55 0.18 -0.01
C THR A 176 17.83 0.76 0.59
N LYS A 177 18.87 -0.04 0.82
CA LYS A 177 20.18 0.43 1.32
C LYS A 177 20.67 1.63 0.50
N ASP A 178 21.22 2.64 1.16
CA ASP A 178 21.74 3.88 0.54
C ASP A 178 20.69 4.86 -0.01
N TYR A 179 19.40 4.48 -0.09
CA TYR A 179 18.30 5.30 -0.65
C TYR A 179 17.16 5.58 0.34
N ARG A 180 17.32 5.22 1.62
CA ARG A 180 16.25 5.30 2.64
C ARG A 180 15.66 6.70 2.81
N TRP A 181 16.49 7.75 2.79
CA TRP A 181 16.01 9.13 2.90
C TRP A 181 15.23 9.61 1.67
N PRO A 182 15.72 9.44 0.43
CA PRO A 182 14.91 9.68 -0.77
C PRO A 182 13.59 8.89 -0.81
N ILE A 183 13.63 7.63 -0.39
CA ILE A 183 12.43 6.79 -0.28
C ILE A 183 11.44 7.40 0.72
N LEU A 184 11.92 7.81 1.89
CA LEU A 184 11.06 8.48 2.88
C LEU A 184 10.45 9.77 2.36
N GLY A 185 11.23 10.62 1.68
CA GLY A 185 10.69 11.84 1.07
C GLY A 185 9.58 11.53 0.06
N THR A 186 9.76 10.46 -0.73
CA THR A 186 8.74 10.00 -1.70
C THR A 186 7.48 9.51 -0.98
N LEU A 187 7.64 8.60 0.00
CA LEU A 187 6.52 8.03 0.74
C LEU A 187 5.78 9.08 1.58
N PHE A 188 6.50 10.05 2.13
CA PHE A 188 5.92 11.17 2.85
C PHE A 188 5.06 12.02 1.92
N LEU A 189 5.52 12.29 0.69
CA LEU A 189 4.74 13.04 -0.29
C LEU A 189 3.50 12.25 -0.73
N VAL A 190 3.62 10.95 -0.97
CA VAL A 190 2.47 10.06 -1.24
C VAL A 190 1.48 10.10 -0.07
N LEU A 191 1.98 10.00 1.16
CA LEU A 191 1.17 10.05 2.37
C LEU A 191 0.44 11.39 2.50
N LEU A 192 1.12 12.51 2.24
CA LEU A 192 0.49 13.83 2.28
C LEU A 192 -0.62 13.94 1.23
N LEU A 193 -0.38 13.45 0.02
CA LEU A 193 -1.36 13.47 -1.07
C LEU A 193 -2.57 12.59 -0.77
N THR A 194 -2.35 11.36 -0.28
CA THR A 194 -3.44 10.47 0.11
C THR A 194 -4.19 10.99 1.32
N PHE A 195 -3.50 11.61 2.28
CA PHE A 195 -4.11 12.26 3.44
C PHE A 195 -5.03 13.40 3.03
N VAL A 196 -4.58 14.31 2.16
CA VAL A 196 -5.42 15.41 1.66
C VAL A 196 -6.64 14.84 0.93
N LEU A 197 -6.44 13.83 0.07
CA LEU A 197 -7.53 13.20 -0.67
C LEU A 197 -8.54 12.55 0.27
N THR A 198 -8.09 11.76 1.23
CA THR A 198 -8.99 11.09 2.18
C THR A 198 -9.66 12.10 3.09
N PHE A 199 -8.98 13.15 3.55
CA PHE A 199 -9.57 14.19 4.39
C PHE A 199 -10.72 14.92 3.68
N VAL A 200 -10.51 15.41 2.45
CA VAL A 200 -11.57 16.06 1.66
C VAL A 200 -12.74 15.11 1.43
N MET A 201 -12.45 13.86 1.13
CA MET A 201 -13.49 12.90 0.82
C MET A 201 -14.27 12.45 2.06
N GLN A 202 -13.62 12.29 3.20
CA GLN A 202 -14.25 12.02 4.49
C GLN A 202 -15.23 13.13 4.88
N PHE A 203 -14.87 14.39 4.62
CA PHE A 203 -15.78 15.51 4.82
C PHE A 203 -17.05 15.38 3.95
N ILE A 204 -16.91 14.99 2.68
CA ILE A 204 -18.05 14.74 1.78
C ILE A 204 -18.90 13.57 2.28
N VAL A 205 -18.26 12.46 2.67
CA VAL A 205 -18.97 11.28 3.20
C VAL A 205 -19.73 11.64 4.47
N GLY A 206 -19.14 12.39 5.39
CA GLY A 206 -19.80 12.84 6.61
C GLY A 206 -21.07 13.63 6.34
N MET A 207 -21.06 14.52 5.33
CA MET A 207 -22.27 15.25 4.92
C MET A 207 -23.34 14.32 4.32
N VAL A 208 -22.94 13.35 3.48
CA VAL A 208 -23.87 12.40 2.86
C VAL A 208 -24.47 11.47 3.91
N ILE A 209 -23.65 10.90 4.79
CA ILE A 209 -24.10 10.01 5.86
C ILE A 209 -24.97 10.76 6.87
N GLY A 210 -24.62 12.00 7.22
CA GLY A 210 -25.46 12.85 8.07
C GLY A 210 -26.85 13.13 7.48
N ALA A 211 -26.98 13.17 6.14
CA ALA A 211 -28.24 13.40 5.46
C ALA A 211 -29.08 12.12 5.26
N VAL A 212 -28.44 10.98 4.99
CA VAL A 212 -29.13 9.70 4.69
C VAL A 212 -29.29 8.82 5.95
N GLY A 213 -28.53 9.09 7.00
CA GLY A 213 -28.45 8.31 8.23
C GLY A 213 -27.59 7.04 8.07
N THR A 214 -27.23 6.41 9.20
CA THR A 214 -26.49 5.14 9.26
C THR A 214 -27.40 3.91 9.33
N ALA A 215 -28.63 4.01 8.80
CA ALA A 215 -29.59 2.92 8.78
C ALA A 215 -30.05 2.56 7.36
N GLY A 216 -30.40 1.28 7.15
CA GLY A 216 -30.95 0.78 5.89
C GLY A 216 -30.04 1.07 4.68
N ALA A 217 -30.58 1.77 3.67
CA ALA A 217 -29.84 2.09 2.45
C ALA A 217 -28.63 3.01 2.69
N GLY A 218 -28.64 3.81 3.75
CA GLY A 218 -27.52 4.71 4.08
C GLY A 218 -26.22 3.98 4.39
N ILE A 219 -26.30 2.80 5.03
CA ILE A 219 -25.13 1.95 5.29
C ILE A 219 -24.49 1.49 3.98
N VAL A 220 -25.30 1.00 3.04
CA VAL A 220 -24.80 0.47 1.77
C VAL A 220 -24.12 1.58 0.96
N ILE A 221 -24.75 2.76 0.90
CA ILE A 221 -24.18 3.94 0.22
C ILE A 221 -22.86 4.35 0.89
N GLY A 222 -22.83 4.43 2.23
CA GLY A 222 -21.64 4.79 3.00
C GLY A 222 -20.47 3.83 2.74
N ILE A 223 -20.72 2.52 2.78
CA ILE A 223 -19.70 1.49 2.53
C ILE A 223 -19.15 1.62 1.12
N VAL A 224 -20.01 1.74 0.11
CA VAL A 224 -19.58 1.84 -1.29
C VAL A 224 -18.71 3.07 -1.49
N ILE A 225 -19.14 4.23 -0.98
CA ILE A 225 -18.36 5.46 -1.09
C ILE A 225 -17.01 5.29 -0.38
N MET A 226 -17.00 4.86 0.89
CA MET A 226 -15.75 4.64 1.64
C MET A 226 -14.79 3.66 0.95
N ALA A 227 -15.32 2.57 0.41
CA ALA A 227 -14.53 1.58 -0.31
C ALA A 227 -13.90 2.12 -1.59
N LEU A 228 -14.65 2.92 -2.35
CA LEU A 228 -14.15 3.60 -3.55
C LEU A 228 -13.07 4.64 -3.20
N LEU A 229 -13.22 5.34 -2.08
CA LEU A 229 -12.24 6.33 -1.64
C LEU A 229 -10.93 5.68 -1.18
N GLN A 230 -11.02 4.65 -0.34
CA GLN A 230 -9.85 3.90 0.13
C GLN A 230 -9.12 3.21 -1.03
N SER A 231 -9.87 2.77 -2.05
CA SER A 231 -9.31 2.21 -3.28
C SER A 231 -8.34 3.15 -3.99
N ILE A 232 -8.66 4.44 -4.06
CA ILE A 232 -7.80 5.45 -4.72
C ILE A 232 -6.51 5.65 -3.92
N ALA A 233 -6.63 5.83 -2.60
CA ALA A 233 -5.49 6.04 -1.72
C ALA A 233 -4.55 4.83 -1.71
N LEU A 234 -5.11 3.62 -1.64
CA LEU A 234 -4.35 2.38 -1.68
C LEU A 234 -3.73 2.15 -3.06
N GLY A 235 -4.46 2.46 -4.13
CA GLY A 235 -3.98 2.47 -5.52
C GLY A 235 -2.72 3.29 -5.66
N LEU A 236 -2.78 4.57 -5.30
CA LEU A 236 -1.64 5.48 -5.39
C LEU A 236 -0.43 4.99 -4.58
N SER A 237 -0.67 4.54 -3.35
CA SER A 237 0.39 4.06 -2.45
C SER A 237 1.06 2.79 -2.97
N SER A 238 0.27 1.85 -3.50
CA SER A 238 0.76 0.58 -4.05
C SER A 238 1.53 0.79 -5.35
N ILE A 239 1.05 1.68 -6.22
CA ILE A 239 1.75 2.04 -7.45
C ILE A 239 3.10 2.70 -7.11
N ALA A 240 3.12 3.66 -6.20
CA ALA A 240 4.36 4.32 -5.79
C ALA A 240 5.38 3.31 -5.22
N ALA A 241 4.94 2.37 -4.36
CA ALA A 241 5.81 1.32 -3.85
C ALA A 241 6.38 0.42 -4.96
N ALA A 242 5.57 0.05 -5.96
CA ALA A 242 6.01 -0.72 -7.12
C ALA A 242 7.03 0.05 -7.99
N LEU A 243 6.82 1.35 -8.19
CA LEU A 243 7.73 2.20 -8.97
C LEU A 243 9.06 2.44 -8.24
N ILE A 244 9.03 2.66 -6.92
CA ILE A 244 10.25 2.72 -6.08
C ILE A 244 11.01 1.41 -6.22
N PHE A 245 10.34 0.26 -6.09
CA PHE A 245 10.96 -1.04 -6.25
C PHE A 245 11.61 -1.22 -7.62
N ALA A 246 10.87 -0.94 -8.70
CA ALA A 246 11.37 -1.05 -10.07
C ALA A 246 12.57 -0.12 -10.31
N ARG A 247 12.55 1.09 -9.75
CA ARG A 247 13.65 2.06 -9.86
C ARG A 247 14.89 1.63 -9.08
N LEU A 248 14.71 1.07 -7.89
CA LEU A 248 15.84 0.52 -7.11
C LEU A 248 16.50 -0.66 -7.84
N LYS A 249 15.72 -1.51 -8.50
CA LYS A 249 16.26 -2.59 -9.34
C LYS A 249 17.03 -2.07 -10.54
N GLU A 250 16.49 -1.08 -11.24
CA GLU A 250 17.17 -0.42 -12.35
C GLU A 250 18.53 0.15 -11.91
N ILE A 251 18.56 0.87 -10.77
CA ILE A 251 19.78 1.50 -10.25
C ILE A 251 20.80 0.46 -9.76
N LYS A 252 20.37 -0.57 -9.05
CA LYS A 252 21.28 -1.48 -8.33
C LYS A 252 21.66 -2.73 -9.10
N GLU A 253 20.78 -3.18 -9.97
CA GLU A 253 20.91 -4.47 -10.66
C GLU A 253 21.09 -4.29 -12.16
N GLY A 254 21.06 -3.04 -12.66
CA GLY A 254 21.20 -2.73 -14.08
C GLY A 254 20.04 -3.26 -14.94
N VAL A 255 18.96 -3.74 -14.31
CA VAL A 255 17.78 -4.25 -15.00
C VAL A 255 16.98 -3.05 -15.52
N SER A 256 17.43 -2.51 -16.66
CA SER A 256 16.63 -1.61 -17.48
C SER A 256 15.64 -2.45 -18.31
N VAL A 257 14.42 -1.95 -18.46
CA VAL A 257 13.35 -2.59 -19.25
C VAL A 257 13.81 -2.88 -20.68
N ASP A 258 14.78 -2.11 -21.18
CA ASP A 258 15.35 -2.21 -22.52
C ASP A 258 16.21 -3.46 -22.76
N GLN A 259 16.80 -4.08 -21.73
CA GLN A 259 17.63 -5.30 -21.92
C GLN A 259 16.82 -6.60 -22.00
N LEU A 260 15.58 -6.62 -21.50
CA LEU A 260 14.71 -7.80 -21.60
C LEU A 260 14.04 -7.94 -22.97
N ALA A 261 13.93 -6.86 -23.74
CA ALA A 261 13.45 -6.89 -25.12
C ALA A 261 14.50 -7.48 -26.10
N ALA A 262 15.78 -7.23 -25.84
CA ALA A 262 16.88 -7.65 -26.72
C ALA A 262 17.26 -9.15 -26.64
N VAL A 263 16.63 -9.92 -25.75
CA VAL A 263 16.84 -11.39 -25.66
C VAL A 263 15.83 -12.16 -26.52
N PHE A 264 14.82 -11.47 -27.07
CA PHE A 264 13.78 -12.05 -27.93
C PHE A 264 13.84 -11.59 -29.39
N ASP A 265 14.85 -10.79 -29.77
CA ASP A 265 15.22 -10.50 -31.17
C ASP A 265 16.39 -11.39 -31.63
#